data_AF-A0A314UE37-F1
#
_entry.id   AF-A0A314UE37-F1
#
_cell.length_a   1.000
_cell.length_b   1.000
_cell.length_c   1.000
_cell.angle_alpha   90.00
_cell.angle_beta   90.00
_cell.angle_gamma   90.00
#
_symmetry.space_group_name_H-M   'P 1'
#
loop_
_entity.id
_entity.type
_entity.pdbx_description
1 polymer ?
#
loop_
_entity_poly.entity_id
_entity_poly.type
_entity_poly.pdbx_seq_one_letter_code
_entity_poly.pdbx_strand_id
1 'polypeptide(L)'
;MDMLDVLLEYRSDRDEELRSLSGNIIKGLLSDMFLAGTETSSSTIEGGMTEILRTPDAYKKIVMELDQVVGKGRFVEENDIPKLP
;
A
#
# COMPACT_ATOMS: atom_id res chain seq x y z
N MET A 1 -2.91 15.82 -4.57
CA MET A 1 -3.86 15.15 -5.47
C MET A 1 -3.82 13.68 -5.13
N ASP A 2 -4.68 13.29 -4.21
CA ASP A 2 -4.97 11.91 -3.85
C ASP A 2 -6.31 11.45 -4.46
N MET A 3 -6.72 10.21 -4.19
CA MET A 3 -7.98 9.69 -4.73
C MET A 3 -9.20 10.49 -4.27
N LEU A 4 -9.22 10.98 -3.03
CA LEU A 4 -10.34 11.77 -2.52
C LEU A 4 -10.42 13.11 -3.27
N ASP A 5 -9.27 13.76 -3.48
CA ASP A 5 -9.17 14.99 -4.26
C ASP A 5 -9.77 14.79 -5.66
N VAL A 6 -9.38 13.71 -6.36
CA VAL A 6 -9.88 13.39 -7.71
C VAL A 6 -11.40 13.16 -7.72
N LEU A 7 -11.94 12.44 -6.73
CA LEU A 7 -13.38 12.17 -6.64
C LEU A 7 -14.19 13.44 -6.33
N LEU A 8 -13.64 14.35 -5.53
CA LEU A 8 -14.27 15.63 -5.20
C LEU A 8 -14.21 16.63 -6.36
N GLU A 9 -13.10 16.70 -7.07
CA GLU A 9 -12.93 17.51 -8.28
C GLU A 9 -13.89 17.03 -9.37
N TYR A 10 -13.93 15.73 -9.62
CA TYR A 10 -14.84 15.11 -10.60
C TYR A 10 -16.33 15.38 -10.30
N ARG A 11 -16.69 15.44 -9.01
CA ARG A 11 -18.05 15.80 -8.57
C ARG A 11 -18.38 17.27 -8.81
N SER A 12 -17.38 18.15 -8.79
CA SER A 12 -17.55 19.61 -8.85
C SER A 12 -17.62 20.14 -10.30
N ASP A 13 -17.01 19.45 -11.26
CA ASP A 13 -16.85 19.92 -12.65
C ASP A 13 -18.03 19.62 -13.61
N ARG A 14 -19.02 18.81 -13.22
CA ARG A 14 -20.13 18.42 -14.12
C ARG A 14 -21.51 18.67 -13.50
N ASP A 15 -22.16 19.74 -13.95
CA ASP A 15 -23.29 20.38 -13.26
C ASP A 15 -24.67 19.72 -13.40
N GLU A 16 -24.88 18.67 -14.22
CA GLU A 16 -26.22 18.04 -14.34
C GLU A 16 -26.26 16.50 -14.37
N GLU A 17 -25.30 15.80 -14.99
CA GLU A 17 -25.30 14.32 -15.07
C GLU A 17 -24.73 13.61 -13.81
N LEU A 18 -23.91 14.31 -13.01
CA LEU A 18 -23.12 13.73 -11.91
C LEU A 18 -23.62 14.04 -10.49
N ARG A 19 -24.84 14.59 -10.35
CA ARG A 19 -25.60 14.49 -9.10
C ARG A 19 -25.76 13.03 -8.62
N SER A 20 -25.54 12.06 -9.51
CA SER A 20 -25.50 10.63 -9.23
C SER A 20 -24.34 10.19 -8.34
N LEU A 21 -23.17 10.84 -8.37
CA LEU A 21 -22.05 10.54 -7.46
C LEU A 21 -22.26 11.22 -6.11
N SER A 22 -23.28 10.77 -5.39
CA SER A 22 -23.62 11.29 -4.07
C SER A 22 -22.46 11.09 -3.09
N GLY A 23 -22.40 11.91 -2.04
CA GLY A 23 -21.41 11.75 -0.98
C GLY A 23 -21.44 10.36 -0.32
N ASN A 24 -22.58 9.67 -0.34
CA ASN A 24 -22.68 8.30 0.14
C ASN A 24 -21.98 7.29 -0.77
N ILE A 25 -22.01 7.51 -2.09
CA ILE A 25 -21.27 6.66 -3.04
C ILE A 25 -19.78 6.89 -2.89
N ILE A 26 -19.33 8.15 -2.77
CA ILE A 26 -17.90 8.47 -2.54
C ILE A 26 -17.42 7.81 -1.25
N LYS A 27 -18.18 7.92 -0.16
CA LYS A 27 -17.89 7.24 1.10
C LYS A 27 -17.86 5.72 0.94
N GLY A 28 -18.83 5.14 0.24
CA GLY A 28 -18.90 3.71 -0.01
C GLY A 28 -17.67 3.19 -0.78
N LEU A 29 -17.26 3.88 -1.85
CA LEU A 29 -16.08 3.54 -2.65
C LEU A 29 -14.79 3.61 -1.84
N LEU A 30 -14.62 4.67 -1.05
CA LEU A 30 -13.43 4.80 -0.19
C LEU A 30 -13.41 3.72 0.90
N SER A 31 -14.55 3.45 1.54
CA SER A 31 -14.65 2.37 2.53
C SER A 31 -14.32 1.00 1.94
N ASP A 32 -14.85 0.69 0.75
CA ASP A 32 -14.57 -0.57 0.07
C ASP A 32 -13.08 -0.70 -0.28
N MET A 33 -12.47 0.36 -0.81
CA MET A 33 -11.04 0.40 -1.09
C MET A 33 -10.19 0.18 0.16
N PHE A 34 -10.50 0.86 1.27
CA PHE A 34 -9.75 0.71 2.51
C PHE A 34 -9.91 -0.69 3.10
N LEU A 35 -11.12 -1.25 3.10
CA LEU A 35 -11.38 -2.58 3.64
C LEU A 35 -10.63 -3.64 2.82
N ALA A 36 -10.84 -3.65 1.50
CA ALA A 36 -10.21 -4.60 0.60
C ALA A 36 -8.68 -4.47 0.62
N GLY A 37 -8.17 -3.23 0.59
CA GLY A 37 -6.73 -2.96 0.59
C GLY A 37 -6.04 -3.34 1.91
N THR A 38 -6.67 -3.07 3.05
CA THR A 38 -6.08 -3.34 4.37
C THR A 38 -6.07 -4.84 4.67
N GLU A 39 -7.19 -5.54 4.48
CA GLU A 39 -7.28 -6.98 4.77
C GLU A 39 -6.31 -7.79 3.92
N THR A 40 -6.26 -7.50 2.61
CA THR A 40 -5.36 -8.20 1.68
C THR A 40 -3.89 -7.89 2.01
N SER A 41 -3.52 -6.62 2.18
CA SER A 41 -2.14 -6.23 2.48
C SER A 41 -1.67 -6.80 3.83
N SER A 42 -2.50 -6.75 4.88
CA SER A 42 -2.16 -7.32 6.19
C SER A 42 -1.96 -8.82 6.08
N SER A 43 -2.86 -9.53 5.41
CA SER A 43 -2.75 -10.98 5.24
C SER A 43 -1.48 -11.37 4.46
N THR A 44 -1.13 -10.61 3.42
CA THR A 44 0.12 -10.83 2.66
C THR A 44 1.37 -10.59 3.51
N ILE A 45 1.41 -9.50 4.28
CA ILE A 45 2.55 -9.20 5.17
C ILE A 45 2.68 -10.27 6.25
N GLU A 46 1.58 -10.65 6.90
CA GLU A 46 1.57 -11.68 7.93
C GLU A 46 2.02 -13.04 7.39
N GLY A 47 1.51 -13.43 6.21
CA GLY A 47 1.90 -14.66 5.54
C GLY A 47 3.39 -14.68 5.19
N GLY A 48 3.87 -13.62 4.52
CA GLY A 48 5.27 -13.50 4.13
C GLY A 48 6.22 -13.48 5.33
N MET A 49 5.92 -12.69 6.36
CA MET A 49 6.75 -12.64 7.57
C MET A 49 6.74 -13.97 8.34
N THR A 50 5.59 -14.64 8.39
CA THR A 50 5.47 -15.98 8.99
C THR A 50 6.35 -17.00 8.28
N GLU A 51 6.37 -16.99 6.95
CA GLU A 51 7.22 -17.87 6.15
C GLU A 51 8.70 -17.58 6.39
N ILE A 52 9.10 -16.30 6.34
CA ILE A 52 10.48 -15.85 6.59
C ILE A 52 10.96 -16.30 7.98
N LEU A 53 10.17 -16.05 9.03
CA LEU A 53 10.54 -16.39 10.40
C LEU A 53 10.65 -17.90 10.65
N ARG A 54 9.93 -18.72 9.86
CA ARG A 54 9.99 -20.19 9.94
C ARG A 54 11.16 -20.78 9.15
N THR A 55 11.85 -20.00 8.32
CA THR A 55 12.98 -20.45 7.50
C THR A 55 14.25 -19.67 7.86
N PRO A 56 15.07 -20.19 8.81
CA PRO A 56 16.23 -19.47 9.35
C PRO A 56 17.24 -18.97 8.31
N ASP A 57 17.46 -19.74 7.23
CA ASP A 57 18.41 -19.36 6.18
C ASP A 57 17.87 -18.24 5.30
N ALA A 58 16.56 -18.21 5.02
CA ALA A 58 15.92 -17.12 4.29
C ALA A 58 15.96 -15.83 5.11
N TYR A 59 15.65 -15.89 6.41
CA TYR A 59 15.77 -14.73 7.31
C TYR A 59 17.18 -14.14 7.31
N LYS A 60 18.22 -14.98 7.46
CA LYS A 60 19.62 -14.52 7.43
C LYS A 60 19.97 -13.84 6.10
N LYS A 61 19.55 -14.42 4.98
CA LYS A 61 19.80 -13.88 3.64
C LYS A 61 19.17 -12.50 3.46
N ILE A 62 17.88 -12.36 3.81
CA ILE A 62 17.14 -11.09 3.69
C ILE A 62 17.79 -9.99 4.54
N VAL A 63 18.18 -10.31 5.78
CA VAL A 63 18.88 -9.34 6.64
C VAL A 63 20.23 -8.94 6.05
N MET A 64 20.98 -9.89 5.49
CA MET A 64 22.25 -9.58 4.80
C MET A 64 22.04 -8.69 3.57
N GLU A 65 21.00 -8.95 2.77
CA GLU A 65 20.68 -8.15 1.57
C GLU A 65 20.30 -6.71 1.95
N LEU A 66 19.47 -6.54 2.98
CA LEU A 66 19.14 -5.22 3.53
C LEU A 66 20.38 -4.50 4.09
N ASP A 67 21.22 -5.19 4.86
CA ASP A 67 22.46 -4.63 5.40
C ASP A 67 23.43 -4.20 4.28
N GLN A 68 23.47 -4.93 3.15
CA GLN A 68 24.34 -4.64 2.02
C GLN A 68 23.83 -3.45 1.18
N VAL A 69 22.53 -3.36 0.94
CA VAL A 69 21.94 -2.33 0.05
C VAL A 69 21.63 -1.03 0.81
N VAL A 70 21.09 -1.15 2.01
CA VAL A 70 20.57 -0.02 2.80
C VAL A 70 21.54 0.40 3.90
N GLY A 71 22.17 -0.60 4.56
CA GLY A 71 23.01 -0.40 5.73
C GLY A 71 22.20 -0.18 7.02
N LYS A 72 22.89 0.03 8.14
CA LYS A 72 22.29 0.10 9.49
C LYS A 72 21.98 1.51 10.00
N GLY A 73 22.34 2.54 9.23
CA GLY A 73 22.29 3.95 9.66
C GLY A 73 21.01 4.70 9.29
N ARG A 74 20.10 4.08 8.54
CA ARG A 74 18.86 4.70 8.05
C ARG A 74 17.77 3.67 7.82
N PHE A 75 16.54 4.15 7.66
CA PHE A 75 15.43 3.33 7.21
C PHE A 75 15.51 3.05 5.70
N VAL A 76 14.84 1.98 5.29
CA VAL A 76 14.64 1.62 3.87
C VAL A 76 13.82 2.72 3.20
N GLU A 77 14.22 3.11 1.99
CA GLU A 77 13.48 4.05 1.14
C GLU A 77 13.01 3.36 -0.15
N GLU A 78 11.99 3.91 -0.82
CA GLU A 78 11.45 3.30 -2.05
C GLU A 78 12.50 3.11 -3.14
N ASN A 79 13.49 4.00 -3.22
CA ASN A 79 14.59 3.92 -4.18
C ASN A 79 15.57 2.77 -3.92
N ASP A 80 15.47 2.09 -2.77
CA ASP A 80 16.28 0.90 -2.47
C ASP A 80 15.64 -0.37 -3.02
N ILE A 81 14.32 -0.41 -3.16
CA ILE A 81 13.57 -1.62 -3.56
C ILE A 81 14.10 -2.22 -4.87
N PRO A 82 14.36 -1.44 -5.95
CA PRO A 82 14.87 -2.00 -7.20
C PRO A 82 16.31 -2.54 -7.10
N LYS A 83 17.02 -2.25 -6.01
CA LYS A 83 18.40 -2.69 -5.75
C LYS A 83 18.46 -3.93 -4.86
N LEU A 84 17.33 -4.33 -4.28
CA LEU A 84 17.24 -5.58 -3.53
C LEU A 84 17.21 -6.77 -4.52
N PRO A 85 18.06 -7.78 -4.32
CA PRO A 85 18.20 -8.93 -5.22
C PRO A 85 17.08 -9.97 -5.09
#